data_AF-A0A536YD86-F1
#
_entry.id   AF-A0A536YD86-F1
#
_cell.length_a   1.000
_cell.length_b   1.000
_cell.length_c   1.000
_cell.angle_alpha   90.00
_cell.angle_beta   90.00
_cell.angle_gamma   90.00
#
_symmetry.space_group_name_H-M   'P 1'
#
loop_
_entity.id
_entity.type
_entity.pdbx_description
1 polymer ?
#
loop_
_entity_poly.entity_id
_entity_poly.type
_entity_poly.pdbx_seq_one_letter_code
_entity_poly.pdbx_strand_id
1 'polypeptide(L)'
;MIRGSRAEGERGVSRKLTYKETRELESLPREIEALEAEQRALYARMHAPEYYRQPPEALRADKARAQEIEALLMEKLERWTALEAKAGATSGSSSSAP
;
A
#
# COMPACT_ATOMS: atom_id res chain seq x y z
N MET A 1 -37.10 -11.82 18.71
CA MET A 1 -36.37 -10.53 18.70
C MET A 1 -35.71 -10.40 17.34
N ILE A 2 -36.23 -9.53 16.46
CA ILE A 2 -35.68 -9.32 15.11
C ILE A 2 -35.21 -7.87 15.01
N ARG A 3 -33.89 -7.68 15.08
CA ARG A 3 -33.11 -6.51 14.62
C ARG A 3 -31.71 -7.06 14.40
N GLY A 4 -31.02 -6.87 13.30
CA GLY A 4 -31.26 -6.09 12.10
C GLY A 4 -29.94 -6.18 11.37
N SER A 5 -29.97 -6.71 10.15
CA SER A 5 -28.82 -6.80 9.26
C SER A 5 -28.14 -5.44 9.13
N ARG A 6 -26.85 -5.38 9.45
CA ARG A 6 -25.97 -4.28 9.06
C ARG A 6 -24.77 -4.87 8.31
N ALA A 7 -25.06 -5.40 7.13
CA ALA A 7 -24.09 -5.45 6.05
C ALA A 7 -23.98 -4.01 5.51
N GLU A 8 -22.97 -3.27 5.99
CA GLU A 8 -22.57 -1.98 5.40
C GLU A 8 -21.16 -2.18 4.83
N GLY A 9 -20.85 -1.82 3.61
CA GLY A 9 -21.68 -1.20 2.59
C GLY A 9 -21.05 -1.48 1.25
N GLU A 10 -21.44 -2.59 0.64
CA GLU A 10 -21.23 -2.82 -0.79
C GLU A 10 -22.52 -2.46 -1.51
N ARG A 11 -22.68 -1.21 -1.93
CA ARG A 11 -23.57 -0.84 -3.03
C ARG A 11 -23.03 0.35 -3.81
N GLY A 12 -22.28 0.00 -4.85
CA GLY A 12 -22.38 0.53 -6.21
C GLY A 12 -23.09 1.87 -6.38
N VAL A 13 -22.33 2.93 -6.23
CA VAL A 13 -22.32 4.07 -7.16
C VAL A 13 -20.84 4.34 -7.36
N SER A 14 -20.39 4.54 -8.61
CA SER A 14 -19.03 4.92 -8.96
C SER A 14 -18.71 6.28 -8.34
N ARG A 15 -18.44 6.29 -7.04
CA ARG A 15 -18.24 7.52 -6.28
C ARG A 15 -16.84 7.97 -6.62
N LYS A 16 -16.75 9.16 -7.21
CA LYS A 16 -15.54 9.98 -7.28
C LYS A 16 -14.73 9.83 -6.00
N LEU A 17 -13.40 9.85 -6.13
CA LEU A 17 -12.50 9.90 -4.98
C LEU A 17 -12.96 11.00 -4.01
N THR A 18 -13.01 10.68 -2.72
CA THR A 18 -13.17 11.70 -1.68
C THR A 18 -11.88 12.49 -1.54
N TYR A 19 -11.94 13.69 -0.94
CA TYR A 19 -10.75 14.51 -0.68
C TYR A 19 -9.64 13.73 0.07
N LYS A 20 -10.03 12.90 1.04
CA LYS A 20 -9.09 12.05 1.78
C LYS A 20 -8.41 11.03 0.88
N GLU A 21 -9.17 10.38 0.02
CA GLU A 21 -8.65 9.38 -0.92
C GLU A 21 -7.78 10.01 -2.02
N THR A 22 -8.10 11.22 -2.47
CA THR A 22 -7.22 11.97 -3.39
C THR A 22 -5.87 12.25 -2.73
N ARG A 23 -5.87 12.76 -1.50
CA ARG A 23 -4.63 13.02 -0.75
C ARG A 23 -3.81 11.76 -0.51
N GLU A 24 -4.48 10.65 -0.20
CA GLU A 24 -3.84 9.34 -0.04
C GLU A 24 -3.24 8.84 -1.36
N LEU A 25 -3.97 8.92 -2.47
CA LEU A 25 -3.46 8.56 -3.80
C LEU A 25 -2.22 9.37 -4.18
N GLU A 26 -2.20 10.67 -3.86
CA GLU A 26 -1.05 11.56 -4.07
C GLU A 26 0.16 11.21 -3.17
N SER A 27 -0.04 10.65 -1.97
CA SER A 27 1.04 10.35 -1.03
C SER A 27 1.64 8.95 -1.22
N LEU A 28 0.82 7.97 -1.63
CA LEU A 28 1.22 6.57 -1.75
C LEU A 28 2.48 6.32 -2.59
N PRO A 29 2.69 6.94 -3.77
CA PRO A 29 3.91 6.72 -4.56
C PRO A 29 5.18 7.04 -3.79
N ARG A 30 5.18 8.15 -3.04
CA ARG A 30 6.32 8.56 -2.22
C ARG A 30 6.54 7.62 -1.04
N GLU A 31 5.47 7.15 -0.42
CA GLU A 31 5.55 6.19 0.68
C GLU A 31 6.09 4.84 0.21
N ILE A 32 5.66 4.38 -0.97
CA ILE A 32 6.17 3.16 -1.61
C ILE A 32 7.66 3.32 -1.92
N GLU A 33 8.07 4.41 -2.58
CA GLU A 33 9.48 4.66 -2.90
C GLU A 33 10.38 4.68 -1.65
N ALA A 34 9.90 5.28 -0.56
CA ALA A 34 10.62 5.29 0.71
C ALA A 34 10.80 3.88 1.29
N LEU A 35 9.75 3.06 1.27
CA LEU A 35 9.81 1.66 1.73
C LEU A 35 10.73 0.82 0.84
N GLU A 36 10.68 0.99 -0.48
CA GLU A 36 11.58 0.30 -1.39
C GLU A 36 13.05 0.71 -1.18
N ALA A 37 13.32 1.99 -0.95
CA ALA A 37 14.66 2.48 -0.63
C ALA A 37 15.18 1.88 0.67
N GLU A 38 14.33 1.81 1.70
CA GLU A 38 14.66 1.17 2.96
C GLU A 38 14.92 -0.33 2.79
N GLN A 39 14.07 -1.04 2.05
CA GLN A 39 14.24 -2.47 1.75
C GLN A 39 15.57 -2.73 1.05
N ARG A 40 15.91 -1.93 0.03
CA ARG A 40 17.18 -2.06 -0.70
C ARG A 40 18.38 -1.83 0.22
N ALA A 41 18.34 -0.80 1.06
CA ALA A 41 19.41 -0.51 2.02
C ALA A 41 19.56 -1.63 3.06
N LEU A 42 18.42 -2.15 3.56
CA LEU A 42 18.39 -3.25 4.51
C LEU A 42 19.00 -4.52 3.90
N TYR A 43 18.57 -4.92 2.71
CA TYR A 43 19.13 -6.09 2.03
C TYR A 43 20.61 -5.93 1.67
N ALA A 44 21.03 -4.75 1.21
CA ALA A 44 22.45 -4.47 0.98
C ALA A 44 23.29 -4.71 2.25
N ARG A 45 22.79 -4.28 3.42
CA ARG A 45 23.43 -4.58 4.71
C ARG A 45 23.39 -6.07 5.05
N MET A 46 22.26 -6.75 4.84
CA MET A 46 22.10 -8.18 5.13
C MET A 46 23.01 -9.08 4.28
N HIS A 47 23.44 -8.61 3.11
CA HIS A 47 24.38 -9.30 2.23
C HIS A 47 25.86 -9.02 2.55
N ALA A 48 26.17 -8.07 3.43
CA ALA A 48 27.54 -7.77 3.81
C ALA A 48 28.14 -8.89 4.70
N PRO A 49 29.42 -9.26 4.55
CA PRO A 49 30.03 -10.32 5.36
C PRO A 49 30.08 -9.98 6.87
N GLU A 50 30.12 -8.71 7.23
CA GLU A 50 30.05 -8.21 8.61
C GLU A 50 28.67 -8.43 9.25
N TYR A 51 27.61 -8.57 8.43
CA TYR A 51 26.26 -8.81 8.90
C TYR A 51 26.17 -10.07 9.75
N TYR A 52 26.78 -11.16 9.30
CA TYR A 52 26.77 -12.44 10.01
C TYR A 52 27.54 -12.43 11.34
N ARG A 53 28.23 -11.33 11.67
CA ARG A 53 28.91 -11.12 12.95
C ARG A 53 28.09 -10.26 13.93
N GLN A 54 26.95 -9.73 13.49
CA GLN A 54 26.06 -8.93 14.34
C GLN A 54 25.42 -9.79 15.44
N PRO A 55 25.03 -9.18 16.57
CA PRO A 55 24.36 -9.90 17.64
C PRO A 55 23.03 -10.51 17.16
N PRO A 56 22.59 -11.65 17.72
CA PRO A 56 21.36 -12.33 17.29
C PRO A 56 20.10 -11.47 17.36
N GLU A 57 20.05 -10.47 18.27
CA GLU A 57 18.95 -9.52 18.35
C GLU A 57 18.87 -8.63 17.09
N ALA A 58 20.00 -8.12 16.61
CA ALA A 58 20.07 -7.28 15.43
C ALA A 58 19.65 -8.06 14.17
N LEU A 59 20.17 -9.30 14.04
CA LEU A 59 19.78 -10.20 12.94
C LEU A 59 18.28 -10.49 12.92
N ARG A 60 17.64 -10.62 14.09
CA ARG A 60 16.19 -10.84 14.20
C ARG A 60 15.41 -9.58 13.89
N ALA A 61 15.84 -8.43 14.40
CA ALA A 61 15.21 -7.14 14.14
C ALA A 61 15.22 -6.83 12.64
N ASP A 62 16.34 -7.06 11.97
CA ASP A 62 16.49 -6.82 10.54
C ASP A 62 15.61 -7.72 9.69
N LYS A 63 15.52 -9.01 10.05
CA LYS A 63 14.59 -9.94 9.40
C LYS A 63 13.13 -9.53 9.61
N ALA A 64 12.77 -9.12 10.82
CA ALA A 64 11.42 -8.67 11.12
C ALA A 64 11.08 -7.40 10.33
N ARG A 65 12.01 -6.45 10.25
CA ARG A 65 11.83 -5.22 9.47
C ARG A 65 11.71 -5.50 7.97
N ALA A 66 12.49 -6.44 7.43
CA ALA A 66 12.36 -6.84 6.03
C ALA A 66 10.95 -7.37 5.72
N GLN A 67 10.44 -8.30 6.55
CA GLN A 67 9.09 -8.85 6.41
C GLN A 67 8.00 -7.79 6.54
N GLU A 68 8.17 -6.86 7.48
CA GLU A 68 7.24 -5.74 7.66
C GLU A 68 7.21 -4.83 6.43
N ILE A 69 8.37 -4.48 5.88
CA ILE A 69 8.44 -3.66 4.66
C ILE A 69 7.78 -4.38 3.48
N GLU A 70 8.01 -5.68 3.31
CA GLU A 70 7.34 -6.48 2.26
C GLU A 70 5.82 -6.43 2.40
N ALA A 71 5.29 -6.61 3.61
CA ALA A 71 3.85 -6.53 3.87
C ALA A 71 3.29 -5.13 3.59
N LEU A 72 3.97 -4.08 4.05
CA LEU A 72 3.57 -2.68 3.82
C LEU A 72 3.58 -2.29 2.35
N LEU A 73 4.58 -2.76 1.59
CA LEU A 73 4.65 -2.53 0.15
C LEU A 73 3.45 -3.15 -0.57
N MET A 74 3.12 -4.40 -0.28
CA MET A 74 1.96 -5.07 -0.86
C MET A 74 0.65 -4.33 -0.54
N GLU A 75 0.43 -3.95 0.73
CA GLU A 75 -0.75 -3.20 1.16
C GLU A 75 -0.88 -1.86 0.42
N LYS A 76 0.22 -1.10 0.34
CA LYS A 76 0.22 0.21 -0.32
C LYS A 76 0.04 0.12 -1.82
N LEU A 77 0.64 -0.88 -2.48
CA LEU A 77 0.47 -1.12 -3.92
C LEU A 77 -0.97 -1.52 -4.24
N GLU A 78 -1.59 -2.38 -3.43
CA GLU A 78 -3.00 -2.74 -3.58
C GLU A 78 -3.89 -1.51 -3.41
N ARG A 79 -3.64 -0.71 -2.35
CA ARG A 79 -4.40 0.52 -2.09
C ARG A 79 -4.26 1.54 -3.21
N TRP A 80 -3.04 1.74 -3.70
CA TRP A 80 -2.75 2.65 -4.80
C TRP A 80 -3.51 2.22 -6.07
N THR A 81 -3.43 0.94 -6.44
CA THR A 81 -4.14 0.38 -7.59
C THR A 81 -5.66 0.54 -7.47
N ALA A 82 -6.22 0.30 -6.28
CA ALA A 82 -7.65 0.47 -6.03
C ALA A 82 -8.10 1.93 -6.17
N LEU A 83 -7.28 2.88 -5.70
CA LEU A 83 -7.55 4.32 -5.81
C LEU A 83 -7.41 4.83 -7.26
N GLU A 84 -6.38 4.38 -7.99
CA GLU A 84 -6.20 4.63 -9.43
C GLU A 84 -7.41 4.14 -10.23
N ALA A 85 -7.88 2.91 -9.98
CA ALA A 85 -9.05 2.35 -10.65
C ALA A 85 -10.31 3.18 -10.40
N LYS A 86 -10.50 3.65 -9.16
CA LYS A 86 -11.62 4.53 -8.78
C LYS A 86 -11.50 5.93 -9.41
N ALA A 87 -10.28 6.44 -9.59
CA ALA A 87 -10.00 7.69 -10.30
C ALA A 87 -10.31 7.58 -11.80
N GLY A 88 -9.85 6.51 -12.46
CA GLY A 88 -10.10 6.22 -13.87
C GLY A 88 -11.58 5.97 -14.18
N ALA A 89 -12.29 5.29 -13.28
CA ALA A 89 -13.73 5.06 -13.40
C ALA A 89 -14.55 6.36 -13.36
N THR A 90 -14.05 7.42 -12.70
CA THR A 90 -14.76 8.71 -12.70
C THR A 90 -14.43 9.61 -13.88
N SER A 91 -13.26 9.47 -14.51
CA SER A 91 -12.85 10.26 -15.67
C SER A 91 -13.35 9.66 -17.00
N GLY A 92 -13.63 8.36 -17.03
CA GLY A 92 -14.09 7.62 -18.21
C GLY A 92 -15.58 7.72 -18.60
N SER A 93 -16.42 8.50 -17.90
CA SER A 93 -17.83 8.70 -18.30
C SER A 93 -18.07 9.94 -19.17
N SER A 94 -17.01 10.51 -19.77
CA SER A 94 -17.13 11.59 -20.76
C SER A 94 -16.21 11.39 -21.96
N SER A 95 -16.19 10.19 -22.54
CA SER A 95 -15.82 10.04 -23.95
C SER A 95 -16.98 9.39 -24.70
N SER A 96 -17.54 10.19 -25.59
CA SER A 96 -18.85 10.08 -26.24
C SER A 96 -18.90 9.00 -27.33
N ALA A 97 -20.09 8.42 -27.51
CA ALA A 97 -20.55 7.81 -28.76
C ALA A 97 -20.55 8.86 -29.92
N PRO A 98 -20.64 8.48 -31.21
CA PRO A 98 -21.74 7.69 -31.77
C PRO A 98 -21.40 6.25 -32.19
#